data_AF-A0A7Y8GNR1-F1
#
_entry.id   AF-A0A7Y8GNR1-F1
#
_cell.length_a   1.000
_cell.length_b   1.000
_cell.length_c   1.000
_cell.angle_alpha   90.00
_cell.angle_beta   90.00
_cell.angle_gamma   90.00
#
_symmetry.space_group_name_H-M   'P 1'
#
loop_
_entity.id
_entity.type
_entity.pdbx_description
1 polymer ?
#
loop_
_entity_poly.entity_id
_entity_poly.type
_entity_poly.pdbx_seq_one_letter_code
_entity_poly.pdbx_strand_id
1 'polypeptide(L)'
;MHWRDLGQRKQPGVWGGLLLDVSACTPPAFTVSVCPPHCLRVAAGDRAMLWARVERDYWGVDLLRSDSPLSPGIVPPITAAQVREKHAADPARARAGWARFFAEALAGSGSSPLADGQWLLQPSLHGSAAVSIRPDMAALALARPALDALNWSDITLGRPVAPIPLRSPSPAQNGRVNAWARHARAGTLPPVLLMWVSGLQAHVVLDGHDRLQAAVQQGMDVPVLVLLRHEEGTLDEGALARADAIAASSAGAEMTVEARNRLLLDLYCPSREVLPSRGDLLRGGMVQWSAEVQAHARAQGMDVRILLEP
;
A
#
# COMPACT_ATOMS: atom_id res chain seq x y z
N MET A 1 14.78 -6.39 -12.48
CA MET A 1 13.33 -6.32 -12.27
C MET A 1 12.66 -6.17 -13.62
N HIS A 2 11.67 -7.01 -13.90
CA HIS A 2 10.80 -6.90 -15.07
C HIS A 2 9.38 -6.55 -14.63
N TRP A 3 8.57 -5.97 -15.51
CA TRP A 3 7.16 -5.73 -15.21
C TRP A 3 6.27 -6.00 -16.42
N ARG A 4 5.00 -6.30 -16.15
CA ARG A 4 3.96 -6.46 -17.17
C ARG A 4 2.65 -5.84 -16.74
N ASP A 5 1.94 -5.26 -17.70
CA ASP A 5 0.62 -4.70 -17.48
C ASP A 5 -0.41 -5.81 -17.23
N LEU A 6 -1.31 -5.58 -16.27
CA LEU A 6 -2.44 -6.45 -16.00
C LEU A 6 -3.73 -5.77 -16.43
N GLY A 7 -4.62 -6.53 -17.07
CA GLY A 7 -6.01 -6.12 -17.25
C GLY A 7 -6.83 -6.32 -15.97
N GLN A 8 -7.92 -5.56 -15.84
CA GLN A 8 -8.96 -5.85 -14.84
C GLN A 8 -9.65 -7.16 -15.19
N ARG A 9 -9.87 -8.04 -14.21
CA ARG A 9 -10.55 -9.33 -14.42
C ARG A 9 -11.95 -9.16 -15.01
N LYS A 10 -12.75 -8.25 -14.44
CA LYS A 10 -14.15 -8.02 -14.85
C LYS A 10 -14.29 -7.20 -16.14
N GLN A 11 -13.25 -6.50 -16.57
CA GLN A 11 -13.25 -5.65 -17.78
C GLN A 11 -11.93 -5.83 -18.54
N PRO A 12 -11.80 -6.93 -19.30
CA PRO A 12 -10.63 -7.18 -20.15
C PRO A 12 -10.46 -6.01 -21.14
N GLY A 13 -9.31 -5.34 -21.11
CA GLY A 13 -9.02 -4.14 -21.89
C GLY A 13 -8.92 -2.86 -21.06
N VAL A 14 -9.44 -2.85 -19.84
CA VAL A 14 -9.17 -1.78 -18.88
C VAL A 14 -7.93 -2.14 -18.06
N TRP A 15 -6.98 -1.22 -17.98
CA TRP A 15 -5.76 -1.41 -17.18
C TRP A 15 -6.10 -1.58 -15.69
N GLY A 16 -5.57 -2.64 -15.09
CA GLY A 16 -5.89 -3.10 -13.73
C GLY A 16 -4.70 -3.13 -12.77
N GLY A 17 -3.48 -2.84 -13.23
CA GLY A 17 -2.29 -2.80 -12.39
C GLY A 17 -1.03 -3.22 -13.14
N LEU A 18 0.08 -3.26 -12.42
CA LEU A 18 1.39 -3.66 -12.91
C LEU A 18 1.92 -4.80 -12.04
N LEU A 19 2.19 -5.97 -12.64
CA LEU A 19 2.91 -7.05 -11.98
C LEU A 19 4.41 -6.81 -12.13
N LEU A 20 5.14 -6.86 -11.03
CA LEU A 20 6.58 -6.71 -10.95
C LEU A 20 7.20 -8.06 -10.61
N ASP A 21 8.16 -8.49 -11.41
CA ASP A 21 9.00 -9.65 -11.14
C ASP A 21 10.37 -9.16 -10.68
N VAL A 22 10.66 -9.40 -9.41
CA VAL A 22 11.83 -8.90 -8.72
C VAL A 22 12.77 -10.06 -8.45
N SER A 23 13.88 -10.10 -9.16
CA SER A 23 15.03 -10.92 -8.79
C SER A 23 16.03 -10.04 -8.01
N ALA A 24 16.01 -10.14 -6.68
CA ALA A 24 16.84 -9.31 -5.81
C ALA A 24 17.87 -10.18 -5.08
N CYS A 25 19.16 -9.87 -5.27
CA CYS A 25 20.25 -10.57 -4.60
C CYS A 25 20.59 -10.00 -3.21
N THR A 26 20.03 -8.85 -2.85
CA THR A 26 20.26 -8.17 -1.57
C THR A 26 18.95 -7.98 -0.80
N PRO A 27 18.97 -8.05 0.53
CA PRO A 27 17.79 -7.72 1.34
C PRO A 27 17.29 -6.30 1.05
N PRO A 28 15.97 -6.07 1.05
CA PRO A 28 15.42 -4.73 0.90
C PRO A 28 15.84 -3.84 2.07
N ALA A 29 16.11 -2.58 1.80
CA ALA A 29 16.44 -1.62 2.85
C ALA A 29 15.20 -1.13 3.58
N PHE A 30 14.04 -1.05 2.91
CA PHE A 30 12.78 -0.84 3.60
C PHE A 30 12.26 -2.18 4.08
N THR A 31 12.15 -2.34 5.39
CA THR A 31 11.82 -3.62 6.02
C THR A 31 10.60 -3.50 6.92
N VAL A 32 9.79 -4.56 6.90
CA VAL A 32 8.83 -4.87 7.95
C VAL A 32 9.45 -5.99 8.76
N SER A 33 9.82 -5.72 9.99
CA SER A 33 10.38 -6.70 10.91
C SER A 33 9.35 -7.10 11.95
N VAL A 34 9.32 -8.39 12.28
CA VAL A 34 8.47 -8.97 13.32
C VAL A 34 9.33 -9.36 14.53
N CYS A 35 8.80 -9.12 15.71
CA CYS A 35 9.39 -9.52 16.97
C CYS A 35 8.34 -10.25 17.81
N PRO A 36 8.43 -11.57 17.93
CA PRO A 36 7.50 -12.31 18.77
C PRO A 36 7.61 -11.95 20.26
N PRO A 37 6.49 -11.95 20.99
CA PRO A 37 5.12 -12.05 20.48
C PRO A 37 4.58 -10.67 20.04
N HIS A 38 3.79 -10.63 18.96
CA HIS A 38 2.91 -9.52 18.56
C HIS A 38 3.54 -8.18 18.16
N CYS A 39 4.85 -8.01 18.20
CA CYS A 39 5.49 -6.73 17.90
C CYS A 39 5.93 -6.66 16.42
N LEU A 40 5.77 -5.48 15.82
CA LEU A 40 6.23 -5.14 14.49
C LEU A 40 7.04 -3.85 14.51
N ARG A 41 7.91 -3.71 13.51
CA ARG A 41 8.70 -2.51 13.24
C ARG A 41 8.77 -2.29 11.74
N VAL A 42 8.49 -1.07 11.28
CA VAL A 42 8.69 -0.63 9.90
C VAL A 42 9.86 0.34 9.88
N ALA A 43 10.84 0.07 9.04
CA ALA A 43 12.07 0.87 8.97
C ALA A 43 12.53 1.09 7.53
N ALA A 44 13.26 2.19 7.30
CA ALA A 44 14.01 2.45 6.08
C ALA A 44 15.51 2.48 6.44
N GLY A 45 16.22 1.40 6.11
CA GLY A 45 17.55 1.12 6.64
C GLY A 45 17.51 0.98 8.16
N ASP A 46 18.43 1.66 8.84
CA ASP A 46 18.47 1.66 10.32
C ASP A 46 17.44 2.59 10.96
N ARG A 47 16.75 3.42 10.16
CA ARG A 47 15.79 4.39 10.67
C ARG A 47 14.41 3.76 10.84
N ALA A 48 14.03 3.49 12.08
CA ALA A 48 12.67 3.11 12.43
C ALA A 48 11.69 4.26 12.14
N MET A 49 10.55 3.92 11.53
CA MET A 49 9.51 4.87 11.14
C MET A 49 8.19 4.60 11.87
N LEU A 50 7.93 3.34 12.22
CA LEU A 50 6.73 2.90 12.93
C LEU A 50 7.07 1.67 13.78
N TRP A 51 6.64 1.67 15.03
CA TRP A 51 6.53 0.47 15.86
C TRP A 51 5.07 0.15 16.05
N ALA A 52 4.76 -1.14 16.17
CA ALA A 52 3.40 -1.59 16.34
C ALA A 52 3.36 -2.81 17.24
N ARG A 53 2.26 -2.99 17.96
CA ARG A 53 2.01 -4.17 18.78
C ARG A 53 0.56 -4.59 18.67
N VAL A 54 0.33 -5.85 18.26
CA VAL A 54 -1.02 -6.40 18.23
C VAL A 54 -1.54 -6.53 19.66
N GLU A 55 -2.76 -6.04 19.87
CA GLU A 55 -3.44 -6.09 21.17
C GLU A 55 -3.65 -7.54 21.61
N ARG A 56 -3.65 -7.80 22.92
CA ARG A 56 -3.71 -9.16 23.48
C ARG A 56 -4.99 -9.92 23.15
N ASP A 57 -6.08 -9.18 22.99
CA ASP A 57 -7.39 -9.70 22.64
C ASP A 57 -7.59 -9.80 21.10
N TYR A 58 -6.56 -9.42 20.32
CA TYR A 58 -6.54 -9.45 18.86
C TYR A 58 -7.65 -8.61 18.21
N TRP A 59 -8.12 -7.56 18.90
CA TRP A 59 -9.10 -6.62 18.34
C TRP A 59 -8.47 -5.45 17.60
N GLY A 60 -7.16 -5.26 17.74
CA GLY A 60 -6.48 -4.12 17.15
C GLY A 60 -4.97 -4.17 17.22
N VAL A 61 -4.36 -3.03 16.89
CA VAL A 61 -2.92 -2.83 16.97
C VAL A 61 -2.61 -1.43 17.50
N ASP A 62 -1.81 -1.38 18.57
CA ASP A 62 -1.23 -0.14 19.08
C ASP A 62 -0.04 0.27 18.21
N LEU A 63 0.06 1.56 17.92
CA LEU A 63 1.04 2.13 17.01
C LEU A 63 1.84 3.24 17.68
N LEU A 64 3.14 3.28 17.39
CA LEU A 64 4.01 4.42 17.68
C LEU A 64 4.72 4.84 16.41
N ARG A 65 4.40 6.02 15.90
CA ARG A 65 5.02 6.61 14.72
C ARG A 65 6.22 7.47 15.12
N SER A 66 7.27 7.42 14.31
CA SER A 66 8.39 8.36 14.42
C SER A 66 7.94 9.80 14.08
N ASP A 67 8.53 10.78 14.74
CA ASP A 67 8.35 12.21 14.47
C ASP A 67 9.23 12.70 13.30
N SER A 68 10.13 11.84 12.79
CA SER A 68 11.04 12.16 11.70
C SER A 68 10.30 12.76 10.49
N PRO A 69 10.68 13.97 10.03
CA PRO A 69 10.10 14.57 8.83
C PRO A 69 10.65 13.95 7.54
N LEU A 70 11.63 13.05 7.65
CA LEU A 70 12.34 12.49 6.51
C LEU A 70 11.49 11.44 5.80
N SER A 71 11.39 11.57 4.47
CA SER A 71 10.78 10.57 3.60
C SER A 71 11.52 9.22 3.71
N PRO A 72 10.84 8.08 3.52
CA PRO A 72 11.49 6.78 3.34
C PRO A 72 12.60 6.78 2.27
N GLY A 73 12.57 7.73 1.32
CA GLY A 73 13.61 7.85 0.28
C GLY A 73 13.40 6.92 -0.92
N ILE A 74 12.21 6.32 -1.02
CA ILE A 74 11.86 5.38 -2.10
C ILE A 74 11.66 6.11 -3.43
N VAL A 75 10.90 7.20 -3.41
CA VAL A 75 10.51 7.94 -4.62
C VAL A 75 11.29 9.26 -4.70
N PRO A 76 11.99 9.56 -5.81
CA PRO A 76 12.62 10.85 -5.99
C PRO A 76 11.56 11.97 -6.08
N PRO A 77 11.92 13.24 -5.81
CA PRO A 77 10.97 14.35 -5.94
C PRO A 77 10.33 14.40 -7.33
N ILE A 78 8.99 14.29 -7.36
CA ILE A 78 8.22 14.41 -8.61
C ILE A 78 8.27 15.86 -9.11
N THR A 79 8.68 16.03 -10.36
CA THR A 79 8.81 17.33 -11.02
C THR A 79 7.54 17.70 -11.78
N ALA A 80 7.31 19.00 -11.98
CA ALA A 80 6.18 19.47 -12.80
C ALA A 80 6.24 18.97 -14.26
N ALA A 81 7.43 18.71 -14.79
CA ALA A 81 7.60 18.12 -16.12
C ALA A 81 7.04 16.70 -16.20
N GLN A 82 7.35 15.86 -15.21
CA GLN A 82 6.80 14.50 -15.10
C GLN A 82 5.28 14.51 -14.93
N VAL A 83 4.73 15.48 -14.19
CA VAL A 83 3.27 15.63 -14.06
C VAL A 83 2.61 15.92 -15.41
N ARG A 84 3.19 16.84 -16.20
CA ARG A 84 2.68 17.17 -17.54
C ARG A 84 2.80 16.01 -18.51
N GLU A 85 3.93 15.31 -18.49
CA GLU A 85 4.19 14.14 -19.35
C GLU A 85 3.18 13.02 -19.11
N LYS A 86 2.82 12.78 -17.84
CA LYS A 86 1.93 11.68 -17.44
C LYS A 86 0.47 12.08 -17.34
N HIS A 87 0.15 13.34 -17.63
CA HIS A 87 -1.21 13.80 -17.76
C HIS A 87 -1.84 13.19 -19.02
N ALA A 88 -3.00 12.56 -18.86
CA ALA A 88 -3.76 12.01 -19.97
C ALA A 88 -5.26 12.24 -19.74
N ALA A 89 -6.00 12.47 -20.82
CA ALA A 89 -7.46 12.60 -20.77
C ALA A 89 -8.12 11.31 -20.27
N ASP A 90 -7.53 10.15 -20.59
CA ASP A 90 -7.93 8.87 -20.02
C ASP A 90 -7.24 8.65 -18.65
N PRO A 91 -8.01 8.55 -17.54
CA PRO A 91 -7.47 8.29 -16.22
C PRO A 91 -6.74 6.94 -16.12
N ALA A 92 -7.15 5.92 -16.88
CA ALA A 92 -6.49 4.61 -16.85
C ALA A 92 -5.07 4.72 -17.44
N ARG A 93 -4.91 5.41 -18.57
CA ARG A 93 -3.60 5.72 -19.15
C ARG A 93 -2.72 6.56 -18.22
N ALA A 94 -3.29 7.59 -17.56
CA ALA A 94 -2.55 8.39 -16.59
C ALA A 94 -2.05 7.53 -15.42
N ARG A 95 -2.90 6.68 -14.85
CA ARG A 95 -2.53 5.74 -13.77
C ARG A 95 -1.46 4.76 -14.20
N ALA A 96 -1.56 4.19 -15.40
CA ALA A 96 -0.54 3.29 -15.94
C ALA A 96 0.81 4.00 -16.12
N GLY A 97 0.80 5.27 -16.57
CA GLY A 97 2.00 6.11 -16.65
C GLY A 97 2.67 6.33 -15.29
N TRP A 98 1.88 6.62 -14.26
CA TRP A 98 2.38 6.75 -12.88
C TRP A 98 2.83 5.42 -12.28
N ALA A 99 2.17 4.31 -12.59
CA ALA A 99 2.56 2.99 -12.12
C ALA A 99 3.94 2.59 -12.64
N ARG A 100 4.22 2.85 -13.92
CA ARG A 100 5.55 2.64 -14.50
C ARG A 100 6.62 3.54 -13.85
N PHE A 101 6.29 4.81 -13.61
CA PHE A 101 7.17 5.73 -12.89
C PHE A 101 7.51 5.22 -11.48
N PHE A 102 6.52 4.74 -10.72
CA PHE A 102 6.77 4.20 -9.39
C PHE A 102 7.52 2.86 -9.44
N ALA A 103 7.27 2.02 -10.44
CA ALA A 103 8.04 0.79 -10.66
C ALA A 103 9.53 1.13 -10.91
N GLU A 104 9.82 2.10 -11.77
CA GLU A 104 11.18 2.59 -12.01
C GLU A 104 11.82 3.14 -10.72
N ALA A 105 11.09 3.95 -9.95
CA ALA A 105 11.56 4.49 -8.68
C ALA A 105 11.85 3.39 -7.65
N LEU A 106 10.96 2.40 -7.54
CA LEU A 106 11.12 1.25 -6.66
C LEU A 106 12.30 0.37 -7.08
N ALA A 107 12.55 0.20 -8.39
CA ALA A 107 13.69 -0.57 -8.89
C ALA A 107 15.03 0.15 -8.68
N GLY A 108 15.05 1.48 -8.83
CA GLY A 108 16.28 2.28 -8.75
C GLY A 108 16.63 2.76 -7.34
N SER A 109 15.73 2.63 -6.36
CA SER A 109 15.97 3.14 -5.00
C SER A 109 16.73 2.14 -4.13
N GLY A 110 17.81 2.61 -3.51
CA GLY A 110 18.49 1.88 -2.44
C GLY A 110 17.67 1.74 -1.16
N SER A 111 16.51 2.40 -1.06
CA SER A 111 15.55 2.28 0.05
C SER A 111 14.31 1.48 -0.33
N SER A 112 14.36 0.70 -1.40
CA SER A 112 13.20 -0.06 -1.91
C SER A 112 12.68 -1.11 -0.91
N PRO A 113 11.36 -1.32 -0.82
CA PRO A 113 10.74 -2.43 -0.09
C PRO A 113 10.73 -3.75 -0.88
N LEU A 114 11.13 -3.73 -2.15
CA LEU A 114 11.04 -4.88 -3.03
C LEU A 114 12.07 -5.96 -2.65
N ALA A 115 11.58 -7.03 -2.04
CA ALA A 115 12.32 -8.27 -1.87
C ALA A 115 12.16 -9.17 -3.11
N ASP A 116 12.98 -10.20 -3.21
CA ASP A 116 12.86 -11.25 -4.21
C ASP A 116 11.44 -11.85 -4.25
N GLY A 117 10.92 -12.03 -5.47
CA GLY A 117 9.58 -12.55 -5.75
C GLY A 117 8.68 -11.60 -6.54
N GLN A 118 7.38 -11.94 -6.59
CA GLN A 118 6.38 -11.18 -7.33
C GLN A 118 5.70 -10.11 -6.46
N TRP A 119 5.47 -8.95 -7.07
CA TRP A 119 4.78 -7.82 -6.45
C TRP A 119 3.72 -7.27 -7.38
N LEU A 120 2.66 -6.73 -6.81
CA LEU A 120 1.58 -6.09 -7.55
C LEU A 120 1.51 -4.61 -7.17
N LEU A 121 1.52 -3.75 -8.19
CA LEU A 121 1.19 -2.34 -8.05
C LEU A 121 -0.19 -2.08 -8.66
N GLN A 122 -1.21 -1.99 -7.81
CA GLN A 122 -2.61 -1.86 -8.24
C GLN A 122 -3.17 -0.45 -8.01
N PRO A 123 -4.15 0.01 -8.83
CA PRO A 123 -4.74 1.34 -8.71
C PRO A 123 -5.87 1.45 -7.68
N SER A 124 -6.06 0.48 -6.80
CA SER A 124 -7.11 0.50 -5.77
C SER A 124 -6.58 0.14 -4.40
N LEU A 125 -7.26 0.62 -3.36
CA LEU A 125 -7.00 0.21 -1.98
C LEU A 125 -7.18 -1.31 -1.84
N HIS A 126 -6.28 -1.96 -1.09
CA HIS A 126 -6.44 -3.39 -0.80
C HIS A 126 -7.73 -3.62 0.01
N GLY A 127 -8.49 -4.67 -0.34
CA GLY A 127 -9.80 -4.94 0.25
C GLY A 127 -10.93 -4.02 -0.24
N SER A 128 -10.68 -3.12 -1.19
CA SER A 128 -11.67 -2.17 -1.72
C SER A 128 -11.55 -1.94 -3.22
N ALA A 129 -12.64 -1.51 -3.87
CA ALA A 129 -12.63 -1.06 -5.26
C ALA A 129 -12.25 0.44 -5.40
N ALA A 130 -12.04 1.15 -4.29
CA ALA A 130 -11.73 2.57 -4.29
C ALA A 130 -10.36 2.84 -4.95
N VAL A 131 -10.36 3.69 -5.99
CA VAL A 131 -9.17 4.08 -6.78
C VAL A 131 -8.58 5.43 -6.36
N SER A 132 -9.16 6.05 -5.33
CA SER A 132 -8.73 7.30 -4.71
C SER A 132 -8.94 7.26 -3.21
N ILE A 133 -8.15 8.06 -2.49
CA ILE A 133 -8.43 8.45 -1.10
C ILE A 133 -9.25 9.72 -1.15
N ARG A 134 -10.43 9.67 -0.52
CA ARG A 134 -11.30 10.82 -0.34
C ARG A 134 -10.71 11.82 0.67
N PRO A 135 -11.07 13.11 0.60
CA PRO A 135 -10.56 14.15 1.50
C PRO A 135 -10.77 13.84 2.99
N ASP A 136 -11.90 13.25 3.36
CA ASP A 136 -12.21 12.85 4.74
C ASP A 136 -11.26 11.76 5.24
N MET A 137 -11.00 10.74 4.42
CA MET A 137 -10.02 9.69 4.73
C MET A 137 -8.59 10.23 4.77
N ALA A 138 -8.24 11.17 3.87
CA ALA A 138 -6.94 11.85 3.92
C ALA A 138 -6.80 12.70 5.20
N ALA A 139 -7.85 13.39 5.63
CA ALA A 139 -7.86 14.15 6.87
C ALA A 139 -7.67 13.25 8.09
N LEU A 140 -8.36 12.09 8.13
CA LEU A 140 -8.16 11.09 9.17
C LEU A 140 -6.71 10.58 9.20
N ALA A 141 -6.11 10.30 8.04
CA ALA A 141 -4.71 9.87 7.95
C ALA A 141 -3.73 10.92 8.50
N LEU A 142 -3.96 12.20 8.22
CA LEU A 142 -3.09 13.29 8.64
C LEU A 142 -3.29 13.68 10.11
N ALA A 143 -4.49 13.46 10.65
CA ALA A 143 -4.84 13.74 12.04
C ALA A 143 -4.39 12.62 13.00
N ARG A 144 -3.87 11.49 12.50
CA ARG A 144 -3.43 10.38 13.35
C ARG A 144 -2.33 10.85 14.33
N PRO A 145 -2.53 10.66 15.65
CA PRO A 145 -1.51 10.98 16.63
C PRO A 145 -0.26 10.10 16.44
N ALA A 146 0.85 10.47 17.08
CA ALA A 146 2.07 9.67 17.02
C ALA A 146 1.91 8.33 17.76
N LEU A 147 1.29 8.35 18.94
CA LEU A 147 0.80 7.16 19.64
C LEU A 147 -0.70 7.01 19.31
N ASP A 148 -1.06 5.89 18.70
CA ASP A 148 -2.38 5.67 18.12
C ASP A 148 -2.80 4.20 18.25
N ALA A 149 -4.08 3.90 18.04
CA ALA A 149 -4.60 2.54 18.02
C ALA A 149 -5.45 2.32 16.76
N LEU A 150 -5.32 1.13 16.18
CA LEU A 150 -6.13 0.67 15.06
C LEU A 150 -7.08 -0.42 15.53
N ASN A 151 -8.37 -0.19 15.35
CA ASN A 151 -9.39 -1.18 15.65
C ASN A 151 -9.72 -2.03 14.42
N TRP A 152 -9.44 -3.32 14.46
CA TRP A 152 -9.74 -4.25 13.37
C TRP A 152 -11.23 -4.54 13.21
N SER A 153 -12.07 -4.21 14.20
CA SER A 153 -13.53 -4.28 14.02
C SER A 153 -14.02 -3.34 12.93
N ASP A 154 -13.35 -2.20 12.70
CA ASP A 154 -13.68 -1.31 11.59
C ASP A 154 -13.48 -2.03 10.25
N ILE A 155 -12.45 -2.87 10.13
CA ILE A 155 -12.20 -3.69 8.93
C ILE A 155 -13.30 -4.72 8.75
N THR A 156 -13.66 -5.45 9.81
CA THR A 156 -14.73 -6.45 9.80
C THR A 156 -16.08 -5.85 9.43
N LEU A 157 -16.33 -4.60 9.83
CA LEU A 157 -17.54 -3.85 9.51
C LEU A 157 -17.47 -3.13 8.15
N GLY A 158 -16.41 -3.35 7.37
CA GLY A 158 -16.22 -2.74 6.05
C GLY A 158 -15.99 -1.23 6.09
N ARG A 159 -15.60 -0.68 7.23
CA ARG A 159 -15.27 0.74 7.40
C ARG A 159 -13.88 1.02 6.84
N PRO A 160 -13.70 2.17 6.18
CA PRO A 160 -12.41 2.52 5.60
C PRO A 160 -11.38 2.80 6.69
N VAL A 161 -10.25 2.10 6.65
CA VAL A 161 -9.09 2.41 7.49
C VAL A 161 -8.22 3.42 6.76
N ALA A 162 -8.05 4.60 7.36
CA ALA A 162 -7.17 5.62 6.82
C ALA A 162 -5.70 5.14 6.82
N PRO A 163 -4.93 5.38 5.74
CA PRO A 163 -3.55 4.93 5.65
C PRO A 163 -2.67 5.58 6.72
N ILE A 164 -1.68 4.83 7.20
CA ILE A 164 -0.74 5.27 8.24
C ILE A 164 0.41 6.05 7.57
N PRO A 165 0.56 7.35 7.84
CA PRO A 165 1.70 8.10 7.33
C PRO A 165 3.00 7.61 8.00
N LEU A 166 4.06 7.35 7.24
CA LEU A 166 5.38 7.01 7.83
C LEU A 166 6.20 8.22 8.29
N ARG A 167 5.74 9.43 7.99
CA ARG A 167 6.31 10.70 8.45
C ARG A 167 5.19 11.73 8.58
N SER A 168 5.47 12.81 9.31
CA SER A 168 4.57 13.97 9.31
C SER A 168 4.58 14.65 7.92
N PRO A 169 3.42 15.12 7.42
CA PRO A 169 3.36 15.93 6.21
C PRO A 169 4.06 17.27 6.43
N SER A 170 4.43 17.95 5.35
CA SER A 170 4.88 19.34 5.45
C SER A 170 3.74 20.25 5.93
N PRO A 171 4.03 21.38 6.60
CA PRO A 171 3.00 22.34 7.01
C PRO A 171 2.13 22.79 5.83
N ALA A 172 0.85 23.06 6.08
CA ALA A 172 -0.12 23.41 5.04
C ALA A 172 0.30 24.64 4.20
N GLN A 173 1.02 25.60 4.80
CA GLN A 173 1.50 26.81 4.12
C GLN A 173 2.79 26.59 3.32
N ASN A 174 3.39 25.39 3.37
CA ASN A 174 4.63 25.10 2.66
C ASN A 174 4.42 25.23 1.14
N GLY A 175 5.39 25.85 0.45
CA GLY A 175 5.33 26.06 -1.01
C GLY A 175 5.12 24.77 -1.81
N ARG A 176 5.66 23.64 -1.33
CA ARG A 176 5.46 22.31 -1.94
C ARG A 176 4.01 21.83 -1.83
N VAL A 177 3.36 22.01 -0.68
CA VAL A 177 1.94 21.67 -0.47
C VAL A 177 1.06 22.56 -1.35
N ASN A 178 1.33 23.86 -1.39
CA ASN A 178 0.62 24.80 -2.26
C ASN A 178 0.79 24.46 -3.76
N ALA A 179 1.97 23.98 -4.17
CA ALA A 179 2.19 23.48 -5.52
C ALA A 179 1.32 22.25 -5.82
N TRP A 180 1.26 21.28 -4.92
CA TRP A 180 0.37 20.12 -5.06
C TRP A 180 -1.11 20.50 -5.03
N ALA A 181 -1.51 21.49 -4.23
CA ALA A 181 -2.88 21.98 -4.17
C ALA A 181 -3.33 22.57 -5.52
N ARG A 182 -2.42 23.22 -6.28
CA ARG A 182 -2.69 23.65 -7.66
C ARG A 182 -2.93 22.45 -8.58
N HIS A 183 -2.12 21.39 -8.47
CA HIS A 183 -2.31 20.17 -9.25
C HIS A 183 -3.62 19.44 -8.89
N ALA A 184 -4.01 19.43 -7.61
CA ALA A 184 -5.28 18.87 -7.14
C ALA A 184 -6.48 19.56 -7.80
N ARG A 185 -6.54 20.90 -7.76
CA ARG A 185 -7.60 21.67 -8.45
C ARG A 185 -7.61 21.44 -9.96
N ALA A 186 -6.45 21.24 -10.56
CA ALA A 186 -6.32 20.98 -11.99
C ALA A 186 -6.60 19.51 -12.38
N GLY A 187 -6.90 18.61 -11.43
CA GLY A 187 -7.13 17.19 -11.71
C GLY A 187 -5.87 16.43 -12.15
N THR A 188 -4.67 16.96 -11.87
CA THR A 188 -3.37 16.42 -12.33
C THR A 188 -2.50 15.91 -11.19
N LEU A 189 -3.09 15.75 -9.99
CA LEU A 189 -2.36 15.32 -8.80
C LEU A 189 -1.80 13.90 -9.00
N PRO A 190 -0.48 13.69 -8.80
CA PRO A 190 0.11 12.35 -8.86
C PRO A 190 -0.49 11.43 -7.79
N PRO A 191 -0.59 10.11 -8.06
CA PRO A 191 -1.08 9.17 -7.06
C PRO A 191 -0.21 9.16 -5.80
N VAL A 192 -0.80 8.88 -4.65
CA VAL A 192 -0.01 8.47 -3.47
C VAL A 192 0.45 7.03 -3.64
N LEU A 193 1.68 6.74 -3.21
CA LEU A 193 2.21 5.39 -3.21
C LEU A 193 2.04 4.80 -1.81
N LEU A 194 1.24 3.74 -1.72
CA LEU A 194 0.98 3.02 -0.48
C LEU A 194 1.62 1.63 -0.54
N MET A 195 1.86 1.04 0.61
CA MET A 195 2.16 -0.39 0.74
C MET A 195 1.21 -1.03 1.74
N TRP A 196 0.70 -2.21 1.41
CA TRP A 196 -0.06 -3.01 2.38
C TRP A 196 0.87 -3.69 3.37
N VAL A 197 0.56 -3.58 4.67
CA VAL A 197 1.24 -4.30 5.75
C VAL A 197 0.22 -5.22 6.42
N SER A 198 0.25 -6.50 6.06
CA SER A 198 -0.74 -7.49 6.52
C SER A 198 -0.80 -7.63 8.04
N GLY A 199 0.35 -7.52 8.72
CA GLY A 199 0.41 -7.57 10.19
C GLY A 199 -0.28 -6.39 10.89
N LEU A 200 -0.51 -5.28 10.17
CA LEU A 200 -1.27 -4.12 10.66
C LEU A 200 -2.72 -4.14 10.15
N GLN A 201 -3.01 -4.97 9.14
CA GLN A 201 -4.23 -4.89 8.33
C GLN A 201 -4.49 -3.47 7.79
N ALA A 202 -3.42 -2.76 7.40
CA ALA A 202 -3.49 -1.37 6.99
C ALA A 202 -2.47 -1.01 5.90
N HIS A 203 -2.75 0.08 5.20
CA HIS A 203 -1.81 0.70 4.27
C HIS A 203 -0.87 1.65 4.99
N VAL A 204 0.43 1.61 4.66
CA VAL A 204 1.41 2.63 5.04
C VAL A 204 1.71 3.54 3.85
N VAL A 205 1.89 4.84 4.10
CA VAL A 205 2.22 5.81 3.05
C VAL A 205 3.72 5.82 2.79
N LEU A 206 4.15 5.31 1.63
CA LEU A 206 5.54 5.34 1.18
C LEU A 206 5.92 6.69 0.58
N ASP A 207 5.04 7.26 -0.25
CA ASP A 207 5.20 8.60 -0.84
C ASP A 207 3.85 9.30 -1.02
N GLY A 208 3.88 10.63 -0.93
CA GLY A 208 2.71 11.47 -1.16
C GLY A 208 2.05 12.06 0.09
N HIS A 209 2.73 12.09 1.23
CA HIS A 209 2.26 12.76 2.47
C HIS A 209 1.81 14.21 2.21
N ASP A 210 2.58 14.97 1.44
CA ASP A 210 2.22 16.36 1.09
C ASP A 210 1.06 16.43 0.07
N ARG A 211 0.86 15.36 -0.72
CA ARG A 211 -0.26 15.26 -1.68
C ARG A 211 -1.57 15.00 -0.93
N LEU A 212 -1.54 14.18 0.12
CA LEU A 212 -2.67 14.04 1.06
C LEU A 212 -3.02 15.39 1.71
N GLN A 213 -2.03 16.14 2.20
CA GLN A 213 -2.25 17.46 2.80
C GLN A 213 -2.89 18.44 1.79
N ALA A 214 -2.36 18.48 0.57
CA ALA A 214 -2.89 19.32 -0.50
C ALA A 214 -4.33 18.96 -0.88
N ALA A 215 -4.66 17.68 -0.86
CA ALA A 215 -5.99 17.18 -1.17
C ALA A 215 -7.03 17.58 -0.13
N VAL A 216 -6.67 17.47 1.16
CA VAL A 216 -7.49 17.98 2.27
C VAL A 216 -7.70 19.49 2.13
N GLN A 217 -6.65 20.25 1.82
CA GLN A 217 -6.74 21.71 1.64
C GLN A 217 -7.70 22.10 0.51
N GLN A 218 -7.86 21.26 -0.52
CA GLN A 218 -8.70 21.54 -1.68
C GLN A 218 -10.04 20.79 -1.67
N GLY A 219 -10.29 19.91 -0.70
CA GLY A 219 -11.45 19.04 -0.70
C GLY A 219 -11.51 18.10 -1.91
N MET A 220 -10.34 17.66 -2.42
CA MET A 220 -10.23 16.83 -3.63
C MET A 220 -9.75 15.41 -3.32
N ASP A 221 -10.18 14.46 -4.15
CA ASP A 221 -9.70 13.08 -4.10
C ASP A 221 -8.22 12.97 -4.51
N VAL A 222 -7.49 12.01 -3.93
CA VAL A 222 -6.12 11.67 -4.32
C VAL A 222 -6.09 10.30 -4.96
N PRO A 223 -5.62 10.15 -6.21
CA PRO A 223 -5.43 8.83 -6.81
C PRO A 223 -4.48 7.97 -5.97
N VAL A 224 -4.66 6.65 -5.99
CA VAL A 224 -3.78 5.73 -5.25
C VAL A 224 -3.09 4.74 -6.18
N LEU A 225 -1.89 4.34 -5.78
CA LEU A 225 -1.24 3.12 -6.23
C LEU A 225 -0.76 2.35 -5.00
N VAL A 226 -1.13 1.07 -4.90
CA VAL A 226 -0.85 0.22 -3.74
C VAL A 226 0.11 -0.89 -4.14
N LEU A 227 1.24 -0.96 -3.45
CA LEU A 227 2.20 -2.03 -3.54
C LEU A 227 1.81 -3.18 -2.61
N LEU A 228 1.73 -4.38 -3.18
CA LEU A 228 1.33 -5.62 -2.53
C LEU A 228 2.35 -6.70 -2.88
N ARG A 229 2.62 -7.61 -1.94
CA ARG A 229 3.27 -8.87 -2.29
C ARG A 229 2.23 -9.76 -2.97
N HIS A 230 2.66 -10.46 -4.00
CA HIS A 230 1.76 -11.17 -4.90
C HIS A 230 2.34 -12.52 -5.27
N GLU A 231 1.48 -13.48 -5.57
CA GLU A 231 1.82 -14.70 -6.29
C GLU A 231 0.71 -15.03 -7.29
N GLU A 232 1.11 -15.40 -8.51
CA GLU A 232 0.20 -16.03 -9.45
C GLU A 232 0.12 -17.52 -9.16
N GLY A 233 -1.00 -17.94 -8.57
CA GLY A 233 -1.26 -19.35 -8.32
C GLY A 233 -1.53 -20.08 -9.63
N THR A 234 -0.80 -21.16 -9.90
CA THR A 234 -1.19 -22.09 -10.96
C THR A 234 -2.49 -22.78 -10.57
N LEU A 235 -3.40 -22.98 -11.54
CA LEU A 235 -4.57 -23.82 -11.29
C LEU A 235 -4.11 -25.24 -10.99
N ASP A 236 -4.40 -25.73 -9.80
CA ASP A 236 -4.20 -27.15 -9.48
C ASP A 236 -5.23 -28.01 -10.23
N GLU A 237 -4.97 -29.32 -10.33
CA GLU A 237 -5.86 -30.27 -11.02
C GLU A 237 -7.29 -30.25 -10.46
N GLY A 238 -7.46 -29.99 -9.17
CA GLY A 238 -8.76 -29.91 -8.52
C GLY A 238 -9.51 -28.61 -8.85
N ALA A 239 -8.81 -27.49 -9.01
CA ALA A 239 -9.34 -26.21 -9.48
C ALA A 239 -9.75 -26.32 -10.95
N LEU A 240 -8.95 -27.00 -11.76
CA LEU A 240 -9.26 -27.30 -13.16
C LEU A 240 -10.50 -28.19 -13.27
N ALA A 241 -10.59 -29.29 -12.50
CA ALA A 241 -11.76 -30.16 -12.50
C ALA A 241 -13.05 -29.44 -12.03
N ARG A 242 -12.94 -28.53 -11.05
CA ARG A 242 -14.05 -27.66 -10.62
C ARG A 242 -14.46 -26.69 -11.73
N ALA A 243 -13.49 -26.08 -12.41
CA ALA A 243 -13.74 -25.20 -13.55
C ALA A 243 -14.43 -25.94 -14.70
N ASP A 244 -13.97 -27.14 -15.06
CA ASP A 244 -14.59 -28.01 -16.05
C ASP A 244 -16.05 -28.35 -15.71
N ALA A 245 -16.33 -28.73 -14.46
CA ALA A 245 -17.68 -29.03 -14.01
C ALA A 245 -18.63 -27.83 -14.10
N ILE A 246 -18.15 -26.63 -13.73
CA ILE A 246 -18.93 -25.38 -13.84
C ILE A 246 -19.14 -25.01 -15.32
N ALA A 247 -18.11 -25.14 -16.15
CA ALA A 247 -18.21 -24.87 -17.59
C ALA A 247 -19.21 -25.82 -18.28
N ALA A 248 -19.15 -27.12 -17.98
CA ALA A 248 -20.04 -28.14 -18.53
C ALA A 248 -21.50 -27.90 -18.11
N SER A 249 -21.75 -27.60 -16.84
CA SER A 249 -23.10 -27.27 -16.35
C SER A 249 -23.65 -25.96 -16.93
N SER A 250 -22.78 -25.04 -17.33
CA SER A 250 -23.16 -23.75 -17.93
C SER A 250 -23.34 -23.80 -19.46
N ALA A 251 -22.98 -24.91 -20.12
CA ALA A 251 -22.97 -25.02 -21.59
C ALA A 251 -24.36 -24.80 -22.23
N GLY A 252 -25.43 -25.18 -21.52
CA GLY A 252 -26.83 -25.02 -21.96
C GLY A 252 -27.53 -23.75 -21.47
N ALA A 253 -26.87 -22.90 -20.68
CA ALA A 253 -27.50 -21.67 -20.21
C ALA A 253 -27.56 -20.63 -21.34
N GLU A 254 -28.70 -19.95 -21.47
CA GLU A 254 -28.83 -18.78 -22.34
C GLU A 254 -27.91 -17.67 -21.84
N MET A 255 -26.81 -17.45 -22.57
CA MET A 255 -25.85 -16.38 -22.30
C MET A 255 -25.28 -15.84 -23.60
N THR A 256 -24.88 -14.57 -23.59
CA THR A 256 -24.18 -13.98 -24.72
C THR A 256 -22.77 -14.59 -24.87
N VAL A 257 -22.21 -14.55 -26.08
CA VAL A 257 -20.82 -15.02 -26.34
C VAL A 257 -19.82 -14.33 -25.41
N GLU A 258 -19.99 -13.02 -25.17
CA GLU A 258 -19.15 -12.25 -24.26
C GLU A 258 -19.26 -12.74 -22.81
N ALA A 259 -20.48 -13.02 -22.32
CA ALA A 259 -20.69 -13.55 -20.98
C ALA A 259 -20.06 -14.95 -20.81
N ARG A 260 -20.16 -15.79 -21.85
CA ARG A 260 -19.54 -17.13 -21.86
C ARG A 260 -18.02 -17.05 -21.84
N ASN A 261 -17.43 -16.18 -22.66
CA ASN A 261 -15.99 -15.97 -22.68
C ASN A 261 -15.47 -15.47 -21.33
N ARG A 262 -16.19 -14.55 -20.66
CA ARG A 262 -15.84 -14.11 -19.30
C ARG A 262 -15.90 -15.23 -18.28
N LEU A 263 -16.93 -16.06 -18.31
CA LEU A 263 -17.03 -17.21 -17.42
C LEU A 263 -15.84 -18.15 -17.61
N LEU A 264 -15.48 -18.49 -18.85
CA LEU A 264 -14.32 -19.33 -19.14
C LEU A 264 -13.01 -18.67 -18.68
N LEU A 265 -12.84 -17.38 -18.92
CA LEU A 265 -11.65 -16.64 -18.43
C LEU A 265 -11.59 -16.64 -16.91
N ASP A 266 -12.69 -16.41 -16.20
CA ASP A 266 -12.71 -16.40 -14.73
C ASP A 266 -12.42 -17.79 -14.13
N LEU A 267 -12.92 -18.86 -14.76
CA LEU A 267 -12.72 -20.23 -14.31
C LEU A 267 -11.28 -20.73 -14.54
N TYR A 268 -10.64 -20.29 -15.65
CA TYR A 268 -9.33 -20.76 -16.08
C TYR A 268 -8.19 -19.76 -15.87
N CYS A 269 -8.45 -18.57 -15.34
CA CYS A 269 -7.40 -17.61 -15.03
C CYS A 269 -6.73 -17.95 -13.67
N PRO A 270 -5.39 -18.05 -13.61
CA PRO A 270 -4.61 -18.16 -12.37
C PRO A 270 -5.16 -17.27 -11.25
N SER A 271 -5.30 -17.82 -10.03
CA SER A 271 -5.64 -17.02 -8.86
C SER A 271 -4.55 -15.96 -8.65
N ARG A 272 -4.98 -14.72 -8.43
CA ARG A 272 -4.09 -13.64 -8.01
C ARG A 272 -4.17 -13.60 -6.50
N GLU A 273 -3.18 -14.17 -5.84
CA GLU A 273 -3.15 -14.24 -4.38
C GLU A 273 -2.31 -13.09 -3.86
N VAL A 274 -2.96 -12.23 -3.08
CA VAL A 274 -2.24 -11.24 -2.29
C VAL A 274 -1.61 -11.99 -1.13
N LEU A 275 -0.28 -12.08 -1.16
CA LEU A 275 0.47 -12.72 -0.10
C LEU A 275 0.56 -11.79 1.13
N PRO A 276 0.69 -12.35 2.34
CA PRO A 276 1.09 -11.57 3.50
C PRO A 276 2.38 -10.80 3.22
N SER A 277 2.48 -9.60 3.78
CA SER A 277 3.70 -8.81 3.72
C SER A 277 4.84 -9.60 4.35
N ARG A 278 6.01 -9.58 3.72
CA ARG A 278 7.19 -10.26 4.28
C ARG A 278 7.56 -9.64 5.62
N GLY A 279 7.66 -10.47 6.65
CA GLY A 279 8.14 -10.09 7.98
C GLY A 279 9.45 -10.79 8.30
N ASP A 280 10.57 -10.08 8.29
CA ASP A 280 11.85 -10.65 8.73
C ASP A 280 11.94 -10.57 10.26
N LEU A 281 12.61 -11.52 10.91
CA LEU A 281 12.81 -11.44 12.36
C LEU A 281 13.69 -10.23 12.72
N LEU A 282 13.23 -9.41 13.66
CA LEU A 282 14.01 -8.28 14.16
C LEU A 282 15.26 -8.80 14.88
N ARG A 283 16.45 -8.43 14.38
CA ARG A 283 17.71 -8.68 15.09
C ARG A 283 17.65 -8.01 16.47
N GLY A 284 18.18 -8.67 17.50
CA GLY A 284 18.07 -8.20 18.89
C GLY A 284 16.69 -8.41 19.54
N GLY A 285 15.67 -8.81 18.78
CA GLY A 285 14.36 -9.21 19.29
C GLY A 285 13.70 -8.15 20.18
N MET A 286 13.02 -8.61 21.24
CA MET A 286 12.18 -7.76 22.09
C MET A 286 12.98 -6.75 22.90
N VAL A 287 14.23 -7.07 23.22
CA VAL A 287 15.14 -6.17 23.95
C VAL A 287 15.43 -4.94 23.10
N GLN A 288 15.79 -5.15 21.82
CA GLN A 288 16.02 -4.04 20.90
C GLN A 288 14.73 -3.27 20.63
N TRP A 289 13.62 -3.95 20.38
CA TRP A 289 12.34 -3.29 20.10
C TRP A 289 11.91 -2.39 21.27
N SER A 290 11.93 -2.91 22.50
CA SER A 290 11.59 -2.13 23.70
C SER A 290 12.54 -0.94 23.91
N ALA A 291 13.84 -1.14 23.67
CA ALA A 291 14.83 -0.07 23.82
C ALA A 291 14.58 1.07 22.82
N GLU A 292 14.27 0.75 21.55
CA GLU A 292 13.91 1.74 20.53
C GLU A 292 12.64 2.50 20.91
N VAL A 293 11.57 1.80 21.30
CA VAL A 293 10.29 2.40 21.72
C VAL A 293 10.49 3.31 22.93
N GLN A 294 11.21 2.87 23.96
CA GLN A 294 11.50 3.68 25.14
C GLN A 294 12.39 4.88 24.84
N ALA A 295 13.37 4.73 23.94
CA ALA A 295 14.24 5.83 23.54
C ALA A 295 13.45 6.91 22.79
N HIS A 296 12.60 6.49 21.84
CA HIS A 296 11.72 7.38 21.09
C HIS A 296 10.72 8.08 22.01
N ALA A 297 10.05 7.33 22.89
CA ALA A 297 9.10 7.88 23.84
C ALA A 297 9.73 8.91 24.78
N ARG A 298 10.94 8.65 25.29
CA ARG A 298 11.69 9.59 26.12
C ARG A 298 12.05 10.88 25.36
N ALA A 299 12.51 10.76 24.12
CA ALA A 299 12.84 11.93 23.29
C ALA A 299 11.63 12.85 23.03
N GLN A 300 10.43 12.27 23.01
CA GLN A 300 9.18 12.97 22.69
C GLN A 300 8.31 13.27 23.92
N GLY A 301 8.74 12.88 25.12
CA GLY A 301 7.96 13.02 26.34
C GLY A 301 6.63 12.26 26.32
N MET A 302 6.55 11.13 25.61
CA MET A 302 5.34 10.32 25.48
C MET A 302 5.29 9.19 26.51
N ASP A 303 4.09 8.90 27.05
CA ASP A 303 3.85 7.68 27.82
C ASP A 303 3.44 6.55 26.87
N VAL A 304 4.25 5.50 26.81
CA VAL A 304 4.08 4.36 25.89
C VAL A 304 3.89 3.04 26.64
N ARG A 305 3.41 3.08 27.89
CA ARG A 305 3.11 1.87 28.69
C ARG A 305 2.29 0.84 27.92
N ILE A 306 1.28 1.30 27.16
CA ILE A 306 0.42 0.43 26.35
C ILE A 306 1.19 -0.48 25.38
N LEU A 307 2.33 0.01 24.86
CA LEU A 307 3.18 -0.75 23.95
C LEU A 307 4.17 -1.68 24.66
N LEU A 308 4.51 -1.39 25.91
CA LEU A 308 5.57 -2.08 26.66
C LEU A 308 5.04 -3.08 27.70
N GLU A 309 3.79 -2.95 28.13
CA GLU A 309 3.20 -3.84 29.12
C GLU A 309 2.90 -5.21 28.51
N PRO A 310 3.48 -6.32 28.99
CA PRO A 310 3.26 -7.66 28.44
C PRO A 310 1.78 -8.03 28.44
#